data_AF-A0A4Q4NH97-F1
#
_entry.id   AF-A0A4Q4NH97-F1
#
_cell.length_a   1.000
_cell.length_b   1.000
_cell.length_c   1.000
_cell.angle_alpha   90.00
_cell.angle_beta   90.00
_cell.angle_gamma   90.00
#
_symmetry.space_group_name_H-M   'P 1'
#
loop_
_entity.id
_entity.type
_entity.pdbx_description
1 polymer ?
#
loop_
_entity_poly.entity_id
_entity_poly.type
_entity_poly.pdbx_seq_one_letter_code
_entity_poly.pdbx_strand_id
1 'polypeptide(L)'
;MTIASISMPRWVSYSPNGEREYSYGLHSRCSAVTGTCVPFPKMSDCTKDPSFCNMWRTVGFLTSFGVVVELCAIVSFIVIISGGVQRRAAGWQVAVGVLSFSAIVQCAGMAIVAFLFDNDDRFWKGWHLDLSWSLCTASWTILFLTSVGIAVSAFYLPIEGDYELIPEEYYGPPDDRLFSRISAWDNGFKGPGEGMQYSYQRDQDSMSDVVSIAASSIAPSNRRESSVAPSNRRESDARR
;
A
#
# COMPACT_ATOMS: atom_id res chain seq x y z
N MET A 1 -12.07 6.95 9.26
CA MET A 1 -13.53 6.94 9.54
C MET A 1 -14.09 5.52 9.55
N THR A 2 -13.60 4.66 8.66
CA THR A 2 -13.82 3.20 8.63
C THR A 2 -13.66 2.47 9.97
N ILE A 3 -12.60 2.72 10.73
CA ILE A 3 -12.42 2.06 12.04
C ILE A 3 -13.57 2.43 13.00
N ALA A 4 -13.99 3.69 12.99
CA ALA A 4 -15.12 4.15 13.79
C ALA A 4 -16.44 3.50 13.33
N SER A 5 -16.67 3.36 12.02
CA SER A 5 -17.89 2.71 11.49
C SER A 5 -17.96 1.21 11.79
N ILE A 6 -16.82 0.51 11.89
CA ILE A 6 -16.79 -0.90 12.34
C ILE A 6 -17.04 -1.01 13.84
N SER A 7 -16.41 -0.14 14.63
CA SER A 7 -16.51 -0.20 16.10
C SER A 7 -17.90 0.15 16.62
N MET A 8 -18.64 0.99 15.90
CA MET A 8 -19.99 1.40 16.28
C MET A 8 -21.02 0.47 15.62
N PRO A 9 -21.85 -0.26 16.39
CA PRO A 9 -22.88 -1.14 15.85
C PRO A 9 -24.13 -0.34 15.40
N ARG A 10 -23.91 0.68 14.57
CA ARG A 10 -24.90 1.67 14.12
C ARG A 10 -24.91 1.77 12.60
N TRP A 11 -25.03 0.64 11.93
CA TRP A 11 -25.18 0.60 10.48
C TRP A 11 -26.63 0.84 10.10
N VAL A 12 -27.55 0.20 10.82
CA VAL A 12 -28.99 0.32 10.62
C VAL A 12 -29.67 0.43 11.99
N SER A 13 -30.54 1.41 12.20
CA SER A 13 -31.19 1.66 13.48
C SER A 13 -32.71 1.66 13.35
N TYR A 14 -33.39 1.18 14.40
CA TYR A 14 -34.85 1.19 14.51
C TYR A 14 -35.27 2.24 15.52
N SER A 15 -36.08 3.20 15.05
CA SER A 15 -36.56 4.34 15.84
C SER A 15 -37.99 4.70 15.42
N PRO A 16 -39.01 3.93 15.83
CA PRO A 16 -40.39 4.15 15.42
C PRO A 16 -41.01 5.41 16.03
N ASN A 17 -40.59 5.80 17.23
CA ASN A 17 -41.13 6.94 17.99
C ASN A 17 -40.13 8.10 18.15
N GLY A 18 -39.04 8.11 17.38
CA GLY A 18 -37.95 9.09 17.50
C GLY A 18 -36.87 8.70 18.51
N GLU A 19 -37.17 7.79 19.44
CA GLU A 19 -36.17 7.16 20.31
C GLU A 19 -35.69 5.82 19.75
N ARG A 20 -34.38 5.60 19.82
CA ARG A 20 -33.72 4.41 19.26
C ARG A 20 -33.97 3.21 20.16
N GLU A 21 -34.57 2.15 19.63
CA GLU A 21 -34.83 0.92 20.36
C GLU A 21 -33.80 -0.18 20.06
N TYR A 22 -33.44 -0.34 18.77
CA TYR A 22 -32.50 -1.35 18.30
C TYR A 22 -31.45 -0.76 17.34
N SER A 23 -30.25 -1.34 17.36
CA SER A 23 -29.17 -1.00 16.44
C SER A 23 -28.49 -2.27 15.94
N TYR A 24 -28.41 -2.38 14.62
CA TYR A 24 -27.65 -3.42 13.94
C TYR A 24 -26.25 -2.89 13.62
N GLY A 25 -25.26 -3.61 14.13
CA GLY A 25 -23.88 -3.57 13.65
C GLY A 25 -23.60 -4.71 12.69
N LEU A 26 -22.33 -4.75 12.27
CA LEU A 26 -21.84 -5.73 11.31
C LEU A 26 -21.84 -7.16 11.87
N HIS A 27 -21.46 -7.32 13.13
CA HIS A 27 -21.34 -8.61 13.83
C HIS A 27 -22.21 -8.73 15.08
N SER A 28 -22.88 -7.66 15.48
CA SER A 28 -23.62 -7.60 16.74
C SER A 28 -24.84 -6.71 16.60
N ARG A 29 -25.92 -7.11 17.26
CA ARG A 29 -27.13 -6.32 17.43
C ARG A 29 -27.21 -5.88 18.88
N CYS A 30 -27.37 -4.59 19.10
CA CYS A 30 -27.56 -4.03 20.45
C CYS A 30 -28.97 -3.47 20.59
N SER A 31 -29.58 -3.69 21.76
CA SER A 31 -30.84 -3.06 22.16
C SER A 31 -30.53 -1.90 23.10
N ALA A 32 -31.00 -0.71 22.75
CA ALA A 32 -30.84 0.47 23.59
C ALA A 32 -31.75 0.44 24.83
N VAL A 33 -32.87 -0.29 24.75
CA VAL A 33 -33.86 -0.43 25.84
C VAL A 33 -33.35 -1.35 26.95
N THR A 34 -32.71 -2.47 26.58
CA THR A 34 -32.21 -3.47 27.55
C THR A 34 -30.71 -3.34 27.84
N GLY A 35 -29.98 -2.55 27.04
CA GLY A 35 -28.53 -2.43 27.14
C GLY A 35 -27.75 -3.68 26.74
N THR A 36 -28.41 -4.69 26.16
CA THR A 36 -27.77 -5.96 25.81
C THR A 36 -27.36 -6.00 24.34
N CYS A 37 -26.19 -6.57 24.07
CA CYS A 37 -25.68 -6.83 22.73
C CYS A 37 -25.58 -8.34 22.49
N VAL A 38 -26.13 -8.80 21.38
CA VAL A 38 -26.13 -10.21 20.96
C VAL A 38 -25.46 -10.35 19.61
N PRO A 39 -24.82 -11.50 19.31
CA PRO A 39 -24.21 -11.73 18.01
C PRO A 39 -25.27 -11.71 16.90
N PHE A 40 -24.92 -11.12 15.76
CA PHE A 40 -25.77 -11.00 14.58
C PHE A 40 -24.93 -11.30 13.33
N PRO A 41 -25.43 -12.07 12.34
CA PRO A 41 -26.76 -12.68 12.27
C PRO A 41 -26.94 -13.91 13.18
N LYS A 42 -28.15 -14.11 13.74
CA LYS A 42 -28.47 -15.32 14.52
C LYS A 42 -28.63 -16.54 13.61
N MET A 43 -28.28 -17.72 14.12
CA MET A 43 -28.43 -18.97 13.35
C MET A 43 -29.87 -19.25 12.95
N SER A 44 -30.84 -18.95 13.82
CA SER A 44 -32.27 -19.07 13.52
C SER A 44 -32.70 -18.20 12.33
N ASP A 45 -32.14 -17.01 12.21
CA ASP A 45 -32.47 -16.05 11.15
C ASP A 45 -31.85 -16.48 9.82
N CYS A 46 -30.68 -17.13 9.87
CA CYS A 46 -30.01 -17.68 8.70
C CYS A 46 -30.68 -18.95 8.16
N THR A 47 -31.41 -19.70 8.99
CA THR A 47 -32.20 -20.86 8.52
C THR A 47 -33.42 -20.42 7.72
N LYS A 48 -34.04 -19.30 8.10
CA LYS A 48 -35.21 -18.75 7.40
C LYS A 48 -34.81 -18.09 6.07
N ASP A 49 -33.78 -17.23 6.12
CA ASP A 49 -33.35 -16.42 4.97
C ASP A 49 -31.83 -16.56 4.76
N PRO A 50 -31.37 -17.65 4.10
CA PRO A 50 -29.95 -17.93 3.92
C PRO A 50 -29.26 -16.89 3.02
N SER A 51 -29.98 -16.33 2.04
CA SER A 51 -29.47 -15.30 1.13
C SER A 51 -29.05 -14.03 1.89
N PHE A 52 -29.94 -13.51 2.77
CA PHE A 52 -29.65 -12.36 3.62
C PHE A 52 -28.39 -12.58 4.45
N CYS A 53 -28.31 -13.75 5.10
CA CYS A 53 -27.20 -14.08 5.99
C CYS A 53 -25.86 -14.16 5.25
N ASN A 54 -25.84 -14.71 4.03
CA ASN A 54 -24.65 -14.77 3.18
C ASN A 54 -24.22 -13.38 2.71
N MET A 55 -25.17 -12.56 2.24
CA MET A 55 -24.88 -11.18 1.82
C MET A 55 -24.37 -10.33 2.99
N TRP A 56 -25.03 -10.39 4.16
CA TRP A 56 -24.61 -9.63 5.34
C TRP A 56 -23.23 -10.03 5.85
N ARG A 57 -22.91 -11.33 5.87
CA ARG A 57 -21.54 -11.79 6.19
C ARG A 57 -20.51 -11.32 5.17
N THR A 58 -20.89 -11.27 3.89
CA THR A 58 -20.01 -10.77 2.82
C THR A 58 -19.70 -9.29 3.02
N VAL A 59 -20.69 -8.46 3.42
CA VAL A 59 -20.43 -7.07 3.83
C VAL A 59 -19.43 -7.04 4.99
N GLY A 60 -19.65 -7.87 6.01
CA GLY A 60 -18.72 -8.01 7.14
C GLY A 60 -17.27 -8.25 6.72
N PHE A 61 -17.10 -9.17 5.78
CA PHE A 61 -15.80 -9.50 5.20
C PHE A 61 -15.23 -8.34 4.37
N LEU A 62 -16.02 -7.74 3.47
CA LEU A 62 -15.59 -6.64 2.59
C LEU A 62 -15.15 -5.41 3.39
N THR A 63 -15.90 -5.03 4.42
CA THR A 63 -15.55 -3.89 5.28
C THR A 63 -14.28 -4.17 6.09
N SER A 64 -14.12 -5.39 6.62
CA SER A 64 -12.91 -5.80 7.35
C SER A 64 -11.68 -5.82 6.43
N PHE A 65 -11.83 -6.39 5.24
CA PHE A 65 -10.80 -6.40 4.20
C PHE A 65 -10.43 -4.97 3.77
N GLY A 66 -11.43 -4.09 3.62
CA GLY A 66 -11.22 -2.67 3.33
C GLY A 66 -10.31 -1.99 4.35
N VAL A 67 -10.47 -2.26 5.64
CA VAL A 67 -9.58 -1.70 6.68
C VAL A 67 -8.15 -2.22 6.55
N VAL A 68 -7.95 -3.50 6.22
CA VAL A 68 -6.60 -4.03 5.97
C VAL A 68 -5.95 -3.31 4.79
N VAL A 69 -6.69 -3.09 3.70
CA VAL A 69 -6.20 -2.34 2.54
C VAL A 69 -5.88 -0.89 2.90
N GLU A 70 -6.69 -0.24 3.73
CA GLU A 70 -6.41 1.12 4.22
C GLU A 70 -5.14 1.18 5.09
N LEU A 71 -4.89 0.17 5.92
CA LEU A 71 -3.64 0.09 6.69
C LEU A 71 -2.44 -0.05 5.76
N CYS A 72 -2.55 -0.89 4.72
CA CYS A 72 -1.52 -0.96 3.67
C CYS A 72 -1.34 0.39 2.96
N ALA A 73 -2.43 1.11 2.69
CA ALA A 73 -2.38 2.45 2.10
C ALA A 73 -1.60 3.43 2.99
N ILE A 74 -1.84 3.43 4.31
CA ILE A 74 -1.10 4.26 5.27
C ILE A 74 0.40 3.94 5.21
N VAL A 75 0.77 2.66 5.22
CA VAL A 75 2.18 2.25 5.09
C VAL A 75 2.78 2.73 3.77
N SER A 76 2.06 2.57 2.65
CA SER A 76 2.49 3.10 1.35
C SER A 76 2.70 4.62 1.39
N PHE A 77 1.78 5.37 2.01
CA PHE A 77 1.93 6.82 2.17
C PHE A 77 3.15 7.19 3.00
N ILE A 78 3.42 6.49 4.10
CA ILE A 78 4.62 6.72 4.92
C ILE A 78 5.87 6.51 4.08
N VAL A 79 5.97 5.40 3.35
CA VAL A 79 7.14 5.10 2.51
C VAL A 79 7.33 6.12 1.38
N ILE A 80 6.25 6.60 0.77
CA ILE A 80 6.28 7.60 -0.30
C ILE A 80 6.73 8.97 0.26
N ILE A 81 6.19 9.38 1.41
CA ILE A 81 6.49 10.68 2.03
C ILE A 81 7.91 10.69 2.62
N SER A 82 8.32 9.63 3.32
CA SER A 82 9.66 9.47 3.89
C SER A 82 10.74 9.23 2.83
N GLY A 83 10.36 8.86 1.60
CA GLY A 83 11.26 8.75 0.48
C GLY A 83 11.67 10.10 -0.10
N GLY A 84 12.81 10.12 -0.78
CA GLY A 84 13.19 11.22 -1.67
C GLY A 84 12.26 11.30 -2.89
N VAL A 85 12.48 12.31 -3.72
CA VAL A 85 11.62 12.61 -4.89
C VAL A 85 11.45 11.42 -5.84
N GLN A 86 12.45 10.55 -5.98
CA GLN A 86 12.32 9.32 -6.78
C GLN A 86 11.17 8.42 -6.33
N ARG A 87 10.95 8.27 -5.02
CA ARG A 87 9.84 7.44 -4.50
C ARG A 87 8.48 8.10 -4.67
N ARG A 88 8.44 9.44 -4.75
CA ARG A 88 7.20 10.20 -5.00
C ARG A 88 6.82 10.17 -6.48
N ALA A 89 7.81 10.34 -7.35
CA ALA A 89 7.65 10.29 -8.81
C ALA A 89 7.20 8.92 -9.33
N ALA A 90 7.69 7.83 -8.73
CA ALA A 90 7.24 6.47 -9.06
C ALA A 90 6.03 5.99 -8.22
N GLY A 91 5.89 6.49 -6.99
CA GLY A 91 4.94 5.96 -6.01
C GLY A 91 3.50 6.43 -6.15
N TRP A 92 3.24 7.50 -6.90
CA TRP A 92 1.87 8.04 -7.05
C TRP A 92 0.90 7.04 -7.69
N GLN A 93 1.36 6.21 -8.64
CA GLN A 93 0.54 5.18 -9.28
C GLN A 93 0.11 4.11 -8.27
N VAL A 94 1.02 3.72 -7.38
CA VAL A 94 0.73 2.77 -6.29
C VAL A 94 -0.27 3.39 -5.32
N ALA A 95 -0.09 4.66 -4.93
CA ALA A 95 -1.02 5.36 -4.06
C ALA A 95 -2.43 5.46 -4.66
N VAL A 96 -2.55 5.89 -5.92
CA VAL A 96 -3.81 5.95 -6.67
C VAL A 96 -4.46 4.56 -6.78
N GLY A 97 -3.68 3.53 -7.10
CA GLY A 97 -4.18 2.15 -7.22
C GLY A 97 -4.75 1.63 -5.91
N VAL A 98 -4.01 1.74 -4.81
CA VAL A 98 -4.44 1.25 -3.49
C VAL A 98 -5.64 2.05 -2.97
N LEU A 99 -5.65 3.38 -3.13
CA LEU A 99 -6.78 4.22 -2.74
C LEU A 99 -8.05 3.87 -3.51
N SER A 100 -7.95 3.75 -4.84
CA SER A 100 -9.09 3.43 -5.70
C SER A 100 -9.65 2.04 -5.40
N PHE A 101 -8.77 1.06 -5.22
CA PHE A 101 -9.16 -0.30 -4.86
C PHE A 101 -9.89 -0.35 -3.51
N SER A 102 -9.37 0.35 -2.49
CA SER A 102 -10.03 0.46 -1.19
C SER A 102 -11.41 1.11 -1.30
N ALA A 103 -11.53 2.20 -2.07
CA ALA A 103 -12.80 2.88 -2.29
C ALA A 103 -13.83 1.97 -2.97
N ILE A 104 -13.44 1.17 -3.96
CA ILE A 104 -14.33 0.21 -4.65
C ILE A 104 -14.81 -0.87 -3.70
N VAL A 105 -13.91 -1.47 -2.91
CA VAL A 105 -14.26 -2.51 -1.92
C VAL A 105 -15.25 -2.00 -0.89
N GLN A 106 -15.03 -0.79 -0.36
CA GLN A 106 -15.95 -0.17 0.58
C GLN A 106 -17.29 0.14 -0.08
N CYS A 107 -17.27 0.75 -1.28
CA CYS A 107 -18.47 1.05 -2.05
C CYS A 107 -19.32 -0.21 -2.30
N ALA A 108 -18.69 -1.33 -2.66
CA ALA A 108 -19.37 -2.62 -2.84
C ALA A 108 -20.05 -3.09 -1.54
N GLY A 109 -19.36 -3.01 -0.39
CA GLY A 109 -19.96 -3.33 0.91
C GLY A 109 -21.15 -2.43 1.24
N MET A 110 -21.03 -1.12 0.99
CA MET A 110 -22.10 -0.14 1.20
C MET A 110 -23.31 -0.38 0.31
N ALA A 111 -23.07 -0.73 -0.96
CA ALA A 111 -24.10 -1.02 -1.94
C ALA A 111 -24.92 -2.26 -1.55
N ILE A 112 -24.27 -3.32 -1.05
CA ILE A 112 -24.97 -4.52 -0.57
C ILE A 112 -25.85 -4.20 0.64
N VAL A 113 -25.37 -3.39 1.59
CA VAL A 113 -26.20 -2.97 2.75
C VAL A 113 -27.40 -2.17 2.30
N ALA A 114 -27.23 -1.22 1.38
CA ALA A 114 -28.34 -0.44 0.83
C ALA A 114 -29.34 -1.35 0.08
N PHE A 115 -28.84 -2.28 -0.73
CA PHE A 115 -29.68 -3.26 -1.41
C PHE A 115 -30.50 -4.11 -0.43
N LEU A 116 -29.87 -4.63 0.63
CA LEU A 116 -30.58 -5.39 1.66
C LEU A 116 -31.60 -4.53 2.41
N PHE A 117 -31.27 -3.26 2.69
CA PHE A 117 -32.19 -2.34 3.36
C PHE A 117 -33.46 -2.11 2.55
N ASP A 118 -33.36 -2.00 1.22
CA ASP A 118 -34.50 -1.73 0.34
C ASP A 118 -35.29 -2.98 -0.08
N ASN A 119 -34.66 -4.16 -0.10
CA ASN A 119 -35.26 -5.39 -0.66
C ASN A 119 -35.68 -6.43 0.40
N ASP A 120 -35.26 -6.30 1.65
CA ASP A 120 -35.59 -7.26 2.71
C ASP A 120 -36.74 -6.75 3.59
N ASP A 121 -37.80 -7.55 3.71
CA ASP A 121 -39.01 -7.25 4.50
C ASP A 121 -38.72 -6.98 5.99
N ARG A 122 -37.53 -7.34 6.48
CA ARG A 122 -37.10 -7.09 7.86
C ARG A 122 -36.90 -5.60 8.16
N PHE A 123 -36.64 -4.78 7.14
CA PHE A 123 -36.47 -3.33 7.25
C PHE A 123 -37.75 -2.58 6.86
N TRP A 124 -38.78 -2.74 7.69
CA TRP A 124 -40.07 -2.06 7.52
C TRP A 124 -40.08 -0.64 8.12
N LYS A 125 -41.23 0.02 8.10
CA LYS A 125 -41.40 1.42 8.56
C LYS A 125 -40.82 1.64 9.97
N GLY A 126 -39.90 2.61 10.10
CA GLY A 126 -39.18 2.94 11.34
C GLY A 126 -37.72 2.50 11.37
N TRP A 127 -37.25 1.77 10.37
CA TRP A 127 -35.83 1.49 10.14
C TRP A 127 -35.18 2.61 9.30
N HIS A 128 -33.95 2.97 9.66
CA HIS A 128 -33.15 3.98 8.97
C HIS A 128 -31.68 3.58 8.91
N LEU A 129 -30.96 4.02 7.88
CA LEU A 129 -29.51 3.90 7.83
C LEU A 129 -28.88 4.89 8.80
N ASP A 130 -27.92 4.43 9.59
CA ASP A 130 -27.42 5.18 10.75
C ASP A 130 -25.95 5.62 10.56
N LEU A 131 -25.37 6.30 11.56
CA LEU A 131 -24.07 6.99 11.48
C LEU A 131 -22.94 6.13 10.90
N SER A 132 -22.82 4.84 11.24
CA SER A 132 -21.73 4.02 10.72
C SER A 132 -21.80 3.88 9.20
N TRP A 133 -23.02 3.77 8.64
CA TRP A 133 -23.21 3.71 7.20
C TRP A 133 -22.80 5.04 6.55
N SER A 134 -23.26 6.17 7.09
CA SER A 134 -22.90 7.50 6.57
C SER A 134 -21.40 7.80 6.66
N LEU A 135 -20.76 7.44 7.79
CA LEU A 135 -19.31 7.60 7.99
C LEU A 135 -18.49 6.75 7.01
N CYS A 136 -18.94 5.53 6.71
CA CYS A 136 -18.28 4.70 5.71
C CYS A 136 -18.47 5.27 4.31
N THR A 137 -19.64 5.84 4.01
CA THR A 137 -19.91 6.54 2.74
C THR A 137 -19.02 7.77 2.56
N ALA A 138 -18.88 8.59 3.60
CA ALA A 138 -17.93 9.71 3.60
C ALA A 138 -16.48 9.23 3.43
N SER A 139 -16.13 8.06 3.98
CA SER A 139 -14.78 7.51 3.86
C SER A 139 -14.41 7.17 2.42
N TRP A 140 -15.20 6.34 1.73
CA TRP A 140 -14.87 5.92 0.37
C TRP A 140 -14.95 7.06 -0.64
N THR A 141 -15.83 8.05 -0.42
CA THR A 141 -15.90 9.24 -1.27
C THR A 141 -14.66 10.11 -1.12
N ILE A 142 -14.16 10.33 0.10
CA ILE A 142 -12.89 11.03 0.33
C ILE A 142 -11.73 10.26 -0.30
N LEU A 143 -11.66 8.93 -0.14
CA LEU A 143 -10.61 8.11 -0.75
C LEU A 143 -10.62 8.24 -2.28
N PHE A 144 -11.80 8.16 -2.88
CA PHE A 144 -11.96 8.29 -4.33
C PHE A 144 -11.55 9.68 -4.82
N LEU A 145 -12.04 10.75 -4.18
CA LEU A 145 -11.67 12.13 -4.52
C LEU A 145 -10.17 12.38 -4.33
N THR A 146 -9.56 11.82 -3.28
CA THR A 146 -8.12 11.92 -3.04
C THR A 146 -7.34 11.22 -4.15
N SER A 147 -7.78 10.02 -4.56
CA SER A 147 -7.17 9.28 -5.67
C SER A 147 -7.23 10.07 -6.98
N VAL A 148 -8.39 10.62 -7.32
CA VAL A 148 -8.57 11.48 -8.50
C VAL A 148 -7.70 12.72 -8.39
N GLY A 149 -7.65 13.37 -7.23
CA GLY A 149 -6.82 14.54 -6.99
C GLY A 149 -5.33 14.27 -7.22
N ILE A 150 -4.81 13.15 -6.71
CA ILE A 150 -3.42 12.72 -6.95
C ILE A 150 -3.19 12.46 -8.43
N ALA A 151 -4.08 11.72 -9.09
CA ALA A 151 -3.95 11.42 -10.52
C ALA A 151 -3.95 12.70 -11.37
N VAL A 152 -4.88 13.61 -11.13
CA VAL A 152 -4.96 14.92 -11.81
C VAL A 152 -3.69 15.72 -11.54
N SER A 153 -3.21 15.77 -10.30
CA SER A 153 -1.98 16.49 -9.96
C SER A 153 -0.76 15.94 -10.71
N ALA A 154 -0.67 14.62 -10.87
CA ALA A 154 0.43 13.97 -11.58
C ALA A 154 0.43 14.28 -13.09
N PHE A 155 -0.73 14.55 -13.69
CA PHE A 155 -0.82 14.93 -15.11
C PHE A 155 -0.67 16.43 -15.37
N TYR A 156 -1.07 17.28 -14.41
CA TYR A 156 -1.05 18.73 -14.59
C TYR A 156 0.24 19.40 -14.10
N LEU A 157 0.89 18.84 -13.08
CA LEU A 157 2.11 19.43 -12.55
C LEU A 157 3.29 19.06 -13.46
N PRO A 158 4.11 20.04 -13.89
CA PRO A 158 5.35 19.75 -14.60
C PRO A 158 6.25 18.91 -13.69
N ILE A 159 7.01 17.99 -14.30
CA ILE A 159 7.96 17.13 -13.60
C ILE A 159 8.91 18.05 -12.84
N GLU A 160 8.95 17.95 -11.51
CA GLU A 160 9.95 18.65 -10.71
C GLU A 160 11.31 18.26 -11.27
N GLY A 161 12.07 19.24 -11.75
CA GLY A 161 13.31 19.03 -12.49
C GLY A 161 14.20 18.02 -11.77
N ASP A 162 14.66 17.02 -12.54
CA ASP A 162 15.50 15.93 -12.05
C ASP A 162 16.59 16.47 -11.13
N TYR A 163 16.86 15.73 -10.05
CA TYR A 163 18.15 15.84 -9.41
C TYR A 163 19.16 15.46 -10.48
N GLU A 164 19.84 16.44 -11.07
CA GLU A 164 21.03 16.15 -11.85
C GLU A 164 21.94 15.35 -10.93
N LEU A 165 22.18 14.09 -11.31
CA LEU A 165 23.29 13.34 -10.76
C LEU A 165 24.51 14.24 -11.00
N ILE A 166 25.13 14.71 -9.92
CA ILE A 166 26.36 15.48 -10.02
C ILE A 166 27.29 14.65 -10.90
N PRO A 167 27.70 15.16 -12.07
CA PRO A 167 28.61 14.42 -12.93
C PRO A 167 29.81 14.00 -12.10
N GLU A 168 30.26 12.74 -12.19
CA GLU A 168 31.50 12.27 -11.55
C GLU A 168 32.69 13.18 -11.89
N GLU A 169 32.62 13.91 -13.00
CA GLU A 169 33.58 14.91 -13.44
C GLU A 169 33.65 16.19 -12.57
N TYR A 170 32.61 16.44 -11.74
CA TYR A 170 32.58 17.51 -10.73
C TYR A 170 33.06 17.06 -9.35
N TYR A 171 33.34 15.76 -9.14
CA TYR A 171 34.36 15.39 -8.17
C TYR A 171 35.70 15.82 -8.77
N GLY A 172 36.01 17.11 -8.60
CA GLY A 172 37.37 17.59 -8.77
C GLY A 172 38.32 16.67 -8.00
N PRO A 173 39.57 16.48 -8.49
CA PRO A 173 40.55 15.66 -7.81
C PRO A 173 40.54 16.03 -6.33
N PRO A 174 40.44 15.05 -5.40
CA PRO A 174 40.17 15.29 -3.99
C PRO A 174 41.01 16.47 -3.52
N ASP A 175 40.39 17.60 -3.17
CA ASP A 175 41.16 18.79 -2.84
C ASP A 175 41.99 18.44 -1.60
N ASP A 176 43.29 18.21 -1.76
CA ASP A 176 44.21 17.89 -0.65
C ASP A 176 44.07 18.93 0.47
N ARG A 177 43.68 20.15 0.09
CA ARG A 177 43.39 21.27 0.98
C ARG A 177 42.11 21.09 1.78
N LEU A 178 41.06 20.50 1.23
CA LEU A 178 39.82 20.17 1.95
C LEU A 178 40.07 19.01 2.92
N PHE A 179 40.77 17.96 2.48
CA PHE A 179 41.21 16.86 3.35
C PHE A 179 42.17 17.33 4.46
N SER A 180 43.06 18.29 4.16
CA SER A 180 43.92 18.93 5.16
C SER A 180 43.12 19.77 6.16
N ARG A 181 42.02 20.38 5.74
CA ARG A 181 41.12 21.12 6.66
C ARG A 181 40.29 20.17 7.50
N ILE A 182 39.79 19.08 6.93
CA ILE A 182 39.05 18.05 7.67
C ILE A 182 39.97 17.38 8.70
N SER A 183 41.21 17.04 8.33
CA SER A 183 42.21 16.50 9.26
C SER A 183 42.76 17.53 10.25
N ALA A 184 42.73 18.83 9.93
CA ALA A 184 43.06 19.88 10.91
C ALA A 184 41.95 20.07 11.96
N TRP A 185 40.71 19.72 11.63
CA TRP A 185 39.60 19.64 12.58
C TRP A 185 39.51 18.30 13.30
N ASP A 186 40.26 17.28 12.87
CA ASP A 186 40.51 16.07 13.66
C ASP A 186 41.47 16.44 14.80
N ASN A 187 40.90 16.89 15.91
CA ASN A 187 41.59 17.36 17.10
C ASN A 187 42.30 16.24 17.89
N GLY A 188 42.70 15.16 17.22
CA GLY A 188 43.65 14.17 17.72
C GLY A 188 43.22 13.47 19.01
N PHE A 189 41.92 13.44 19.31
CA PHE A 189 41.41 12.74 20.49
C PHE A 189 41.45 11.23 20.23
N LYS A 190 42.65 10.66 20.42
CA LYS A 190 42.82 9.22 20.59
C LYS A 190 42.30 8.87 21.98
N GLY A 191 41.06 8.35 22.02
CA GLY A 191 40.56 7.69 23.21
C GLY A 191 41.55 6.60 23.68
N PRO A 192 41.59 6.30 24.98
CA PRO A 192 42.59 5.39 25.53
C PRO A 192 42.25 3.95 25.12
N GLY A 193 42.87 3.47 24.05
CA GLY A 193 42.74 2.10 23.57
C GLY A 193 43.28 1.96 22.16
N GLU A 194 44.44 1.31 22.02
CA GLU A 194 45.03 0.93 20.74
C GLU A 194 44.02 0.18 19.86
N GLY A 195 43.83 0.64 18.61
CA GLY A 195 43.37 -0.26 17.54
C GLY A 195 42.17 0.11 16.67
N MET A 196 41.59 1.31 16.74
CA MET A 196 40.55 1.71 15.76
C MET A 196 40.94 2.92 14.91
N GLN A 197 41.57 2.62 13.78
CA GLN A 197 41.62 3.47 12.59
C GLN A 197 40.28 3.30 11.86
N TYR A 198 39.39 4.29 11.90
CA TYR A 198 38.16 4.26 11.12
C TYR A 198 38.47 4.57 9.65
N SER A 199 38.66 3.52 8.85
CA SER A 199 38.76 3.62 7.40
C SER A 199 37.37 3.63 6.78
N TYR A 200 36.93 4.77 6.26
CA TYR A 200 35.68 4.91 5.47
C TYR A 200 35.72 4.15 4.12
N GLN A 201 36.84 3.51 3.78
CA GLN A 201 37.08 2.87 2.49
C GLN A 201 36.50 1.44 2.38
N ARG A 202 36.10 0.78 3.48
CA ARG A 202 35.72 -0.65 3.45
C ARG A 202 34.23 -0.92 3.14
N ASP A 203 33.33 0.04 3.33
CA ASP A 203 31.89 -0.19 3.11
C ASP A 203 31.46 -0.07 1.64
N GLN A 204 32.21 0.63 0.78
CA GLN A 204 31.89 0.71 -0.65
C GLN A 204 32.19 -0.60 -1.40
N ASP A 205 33.29 -1.28 -1.07
CA ASP A 205 33.67 -2.53 -1.72
C ASP A 205 32.77 -3.71 -1.31
N SER A 206 32.16 -3.65 -0.12
CA SER A 206 31.21 -4.69 0.30
C SER A 206 29.84 -4.53 -0.36
N MET A 207 29.44 -3.31 -0.78
CA MET A 207 28.15 -3.07 -1.44
C MET A 207 28.17 -3.35 -2.95
N SER A 208 29.33 -3.25 -3.60
CA SER A 208 29.50 -3.60 -5.02
C SER A 208 29.45 -5.11 -5.27
N ASP A 209 29.90 -5.92 -4.31
CA ASP A 209 29.84 -7.39 -4.39
C ASP A 209 28.41 -7.94 -4.22
N VAL A 210 27.60 -7.38 -3.31
CA VAL A 210 26.19 -7.83 -3.14
C VAL A 210 25.30 -7.42 -4.30
N VAL A 211 25.57 -6.27 -4.93
CA VAL A 211 24.86 -5.82 -6.14
C VAL A 211 25.23 -6.69 -7.35
N SER A 212 26.49 -7.12 -7.46
CA SER A 212 26.94 -8.03 -8.52
C SER A 212 26.38 -9.44 -8.37
N ILE A 213 26.26 -9.95 -7.13
CA ILE A 213 25.64 -11.26 -6.86
C ILE A 213 24.14 -11.22 -7.15
N ALA A 214 23.43 -10.15 -6.76
CA ALA A 214 22.01 -9.99 -7.06
C ALA A 214 21.73 -9.87 -8.58
N ALA A 215 22.57 -9.16 -9.33
CA ALA A 215 22.44 -9.03 -10.78
C ALA A 215 22.64 -10.36 -11.53
N SER A 216 23.53 -11.23 -11.04
CA SER A 216 23.78 -12.55 -11.64
C SER A 216 22.62 -13.54 -11.44
N SER A 217 21.74 -13.31 -10.45
CA SER A 217 20.61 -14.19 -10.13
C SER A 217 19.32 -13.89 -10.92
N ILE A 218 19.29 -12.80 -11.70
CA ILE A 218 18.09 -12.33 -12.44
C ILE A 218 18.25 -12.49 -13.96
N ALA A 219 19.45 -12.82 -14.47
CA ALA A 219 19.66 -12.98 -15.91
C ALA A 219 19.11 -14.32 -16.44
N PRO A 220 18.21 -14.32 -17.44
CA PRO A 220 17.78 -15.56 -18.09
C PRO A 220 18.91 -16.12 -18.96
N SER A 221 19.18 -17.42 -18.76
CA SER A 221 20.15 -18.21 -19.50
C SER A 221 19.70 -18.49 -20.95
N ASN A 222 20.65 -18.32 -21.89
CA ASN A 222 20.78 -18.87 -23.26
C ASN A 222 20.63 -17.84 -24.37
N ARG A 223 21.40 -17.83 -25.46
CA ARG A 223 22.56 -18.61 -25.94
C ARG A 223 22.89 -17.91 -27.27
N ARG A 224 24.02 -17.21 -27.41
CA ARG A 224 24.49 -16.71 -28.72
C ARG A 224 25.56 -17.65 -29.25
N GLU A 225 25.21 -18.41 -30.27
CA GLU A 225 26.15 -18.98 -31.24
C GLU A 225 26.99 -17.85 -31.83
N SER A 226 28.31 -18.01 -31.80
CA SER A 226 29.25 -17.60 -32.86
C SER A 226 30.67 -17.94 -32.39
N SER A 227 31.16 -19.10 -32.80
CA SER A 227 32.58 -19.42 -32.77
C SER A 227 33.00 -19.77 -34.19
N VAL A 228 33.55 -18.77 -34.87
CA VAL A 228 34.35 -18.93 -36.08
C VAL A 228 35.57 -19.78 -35.73
N ALA A 229 35.69 -20.95 -36.36
CA ALA A 229 36.89 -21.79 -36.30
C ALA A 229 37.73 -21.57 -37.57
N PRO A 230 39.06 -21.37 -37.47
CA PRO A 230 39.95 -21.50 -38.61
C PRO A 230 40.44 -22.95 -38.69
N SER A 231 40.16 -23.63 -39.80
CA SER A 231 40.68 -24.97 -40.09
C SER A 231 41.53 -24.92 -41.35
N ASN A 232 42.85 -25.04 -41.15
CA ASN A 232 43.85 -25.31 -42.17
C ASN A 232 43.40 -26.44 -43.12
N ARG A 233 43.55 -26.23 -44.43
CA ARG A 233 43.51 -27.29 -45.44
C ARG A 233 44.72 -27.12 -46.37
N ARG A 234 45.74 -27.95 -46.15
CA ARG A 234 46.76 -28.33 -47.15
C ARG A 234 46.55 -29.79 -47.49
N GLU A 235 47.09 -30.17 -48.65
CA GLU A 235 47.13 -31.50 -49.29
C GLU A 235 45.85 -31.91 -50.04
N SER A 236 45.89 -32.43 -51.28
CA SER A 236 46.88 -32.44 -52.38
C SER A 236 46.17 -33.06 -53.59
N ASP A 237 46.59 -32.66 -54.78
CA ASP A 237 46.65 -33.40 -56.05
C ASP A 237 46.01 -34.82 -56.12
N ALA A 238 45.10 -35.03 -57.09
CA ALA A 238 45.14 -36.14 -58.07
C ALA A 238 43.84 -36.30 -58.92
N ARG A 239 44.03 -36.20 -60.25
CA ARG A 239 43.38 -36.99 -61.34
C ARG A 239 41.85 -37.09 -61.40
N ARG A 240 41.23 -36.44 -62.38
CA ARG A 240 40.85 -36.99 -63.70
C ARG A 240 40.10 -35.95 -64.51
#